data_AF-A0A2I0Q9E4-F1
#
_entry.id   AF-A0A2I0Q9E4-F1
#
_cell.length_a   1.000
_cell.length_b   1.000
_cell.length_c   1.000
_cell.angle_alpha   90.00
_cell.angle_beta   90.00
_cell.angle_gamma   90.00
#
_symmetry.space_group_name_H-M   'P 1'
#
loop_
_entity.id
_entity.type
_entity.pdbx_description
1 polymer ?
#
loop_
_entity_poly.entity_id
_entity_poly.type
_entity_poly.pdbx_seq_one_letter_code
_entity_poly.pdbx_strand_id
1 'polypeptide(L)'
;MALKNYKNTSFYLVISVVVIAIFRLMLTAAIPLLDKTESRYGEIARIMFETKNWVVLQIDYGIPFWAKPPLSTWLSALSFETFGVSEMAARFPSYLLALVLLIILGKLAKKESISFYLPAFILLTMPEFLIHAGVVSTDSALNFSIALIMVSFWKAMQNEKYSFWNYLFFIALGLGFLSKGPIILVLTVPPIFLWILIQKISIKTLYLKLPWIFGLLITAVISIPWYILAEKRSPGFLDYFIVGEHFNRFLVPGWKGDLYGSGHSQPLGMIWVFLLAFAFPWIQIVLYKIWKERKTIFKDKYVSYLIFWLFWTPLFFTISKNILHTYILPATIPIALLMIHWWKNYEKKKLMLIVGSVFPALVILVFFGAFLTGKLNFYMNSDKYLIENQQIDFNKNESLYYWKDKSYSGQFYSNGKAKTIADTKEMDSILNSGNKLFFILSNKKKKDIPAEYQAKMTLLDSNYKSAIYLLKPE
;
A
#
# COMPACT_ATOMS: atom_id res chain seq x y z
N MET A 1 -26.50 -4.93 35.54
CA MET A 1 -26.65 -4.82 34.06
C MET A 1 -25.39 -4.28 33.35
N ALA A 2 -24.71 -3.25 33.87
CA ALA A 2 -23.53 -2.64 33.25
C ALA A 2 -22.30 -3.59 33.07
N LEU A 3 -21.98 -4.43 34.07
CA LEU A 3 -20.87 -5.39 34.00
C LEU A 3 -21.08 -6.49 32.93
N LYS A 4 -22.34 -6.94 32.72
CA LYS A 4 -22.70 -7.93 31.69
C LYS A 4 -22.57 -7.34 30.28
N ASN A 5 -22.98 -6.08 30.10
CA ASN A 5 -22.81 -5.35 28.84
C ASN A 5 -21.33 -5.05 28.51
N TYR A 6 -20.49 -4.81 29.53
CA TYR A 6 -19.06 -4.57 29.34
C TYR A 6 -18.32 -5.85 28.89
N LYS A 7 -18.56 -7.00 29.54
CA LYS A 7 -17.99 -8.29 29.13
C LYS A 7 -18.37 -8.65 27.69
N ASN A 8 -19.63 -8.43 27.30
CA ASN A 8 -20.09 -8.67 25.93
C ASN A 8 -19.41 -7.77 24.89
N THR A 9 -19.16 -6.49 25.21
CA THR A 9 -18.49 -5.56 24.29
C THR A 9 -17.02 -5.92 24.10
N SER A 10 -16.31 -6.28 25.18
CA SER A 10 -14.91 -6.70 25.09
C SER A 10 -14.77 -7.99 24.28
N PHE A 11 -15.63 -8.98 24.54
CA PHE A 11 -15.63 -10.24 23.81
C PHE A 11 -15.91 -10.03 22.31
N TYR A 12 -16.91 -9.22 22.00
CA TYR A 12 -17.23 -8.85 20.62
C TYR A 12 -16.03 -8.23 19.89
N LEU A 13 -15.36 -7.24 20.49
CA LEU A 13 -14.18 -6.61 19.89
C LEU A 13 -13.06 -7.61 19.59
N VAL A 14 -12.79 -8.52 20.53
CA VAL A 14 -11.77 -9.57 20.35
C VAL A 14 -12.12 -10.46 19.17
N ILE A 15 -13.34 -11.03 19.16
CA ILE A 15 -13.77 -11.95 18.10
C ILE A 15 -13.80 -11.23 16.75
N SER A 16 -14.36 -10.03 16.65
CA SER A 16 -14.41 -9.28 15.40
C SER A 16 -13.02 -8.98 14.86
N VAL A 17 -12.09 -8.52 15.70
CA VAL A 17 -10.71 -8.24 15.26
C VAL A 17 -10.01 -9.50 14.79
N VAL A 18 -10.12 -10.60 15.54
CA VAL A 18 -9.49 -11.88 15.19
C VAL A 18 -10.06 -12.41 13.87
N VAL A 19 -11.38 -12.41 13.70
CA VAL A 19 -12.03 -12.86 12.47
C VAL A 19 -11.60 -12.01 11.27
N ILE A 20 -11.62 -10.68 11.39
CA ILE A 20 -11.23 -9.80 10.27
C ILE A 20 -9.73 -9.97 9.95
N ALA A 21 -8.87 -10.09 10.95
CA ALA A 21 -7.43 -10.28 10.76
C ALA A 21 -7.08 -11.63 10.12
N ILE A 22 -7.76 -12.71 10.53
CA ILE A 22 -7.59 -14.05 9.93
C ILE A 22 -8.15 -14.05 8.51
N PHE A 23 -9.35 -13.50 8.30
CA PHE A 23 -9.92 -13.39 6.96
C PHE A 23 -8.99 -12.60 6.04
N ARG A 24 -8.41 -11.49 6.52
CA ARG A 24 -7.44 -10.72 5.74
C ARG A 24 -6.19 -11.51 5.40
N LEU A 25 -5.66 -12.29 6.35
CA LEU A 25 -4.51 -13.18 6.10
C LEU A 25 -4.86 -14.23 5.03
N MET A 26 -6.04 -14.86 5.12
CA MET A 26 -6.51 -15.81 4.12
C MET A 26 -6.57 -15.18 2.72
N LEU A 27 -7.06 -13.94 2.59
CA LEU A 27 -7.09 -13.23 1.31
C LEU A 27 -5.69 -13.00 0.71
N THR A 28 -4.65 -12.86 1.53
CA THR A 28 -3.28 -12.69 1.01
C THR A 28 -2.79 -13.90 0.22
N ALA A 29 -3.30 -15.10 0.55
CA ALA A 29 -2.99 -16.34 -0.13
C ALA A 29 -4.02 -16.71 -1.22
N ALA A 30 -5.31 -16.43 -0.99
CA ALA A 30 -6.38 -16.91 -1.85
C ALA A 30 -6.58 -16.11 -3.15
N ILE A 31 -6.16 -14.84 -3.18
CA ILE A 31 -6.34 -13.95 -4.33
C ILE A 31 -5.03 -13.86 -5.12
N PRO A 32 -5.01 -13.92 -6.47
CA PRO A 32 -3.80 -13.68 -7.26
C PRO A 32 -3.33 -12.23 -7.15
N LEU A 33 -2.08 -11.93 -7.50
CA LEU A 33 -1.64 -10.54 -7.65
C LEU A 33 -2.41 -9.87 -8.79
N LEU A 34 -2.98 -8.71 -8.52
CA LEU A 34 -3.85 -8.00 -9.46
C LEU A 34 -3.08 -6.94 -10.26
N ASP A 35 -3.25 -6.97 -11.58
CA ASP A 35 -2.67 -5.98 -12.47
C ASP A 35 -3.40 -4.62 -12.39
N LYS A 36 -2.73 -3.49 -12.63
CA LYS A 36 -1.29 -3.38 -12.94
C LYS A 36 -0.41 -3.19 -11.69
N THR A 37 -0.90 -2.45 -10.69
CA THR A 37 -0.04 -1.92 -9.63
C THR A 37 0.51 -2.97 -8.68
N GLU A 38 -0.32 -3.90 -8.22
CA GLU A 38 0.09 -4.88 -7.21
C GLU A 38 1.07 -5.89 -7.80
N SER A 39 0.73 -6.47 -8.95
CA SER A 39 1.62 -7.39 -9.68
C SER A 39 2.94 -6.74 -10.07
N ARG A 40 2.94 -5.46 -10.46
CA ARG A 40 4.19 -4.73 -10.75
C ARG A 40 5.14 -4.70 -9.56
N TYR A 41 4.64 -4.34 -8.36
CA TYR A 41 5.50 -4.30 -7.18
C TYR A 41 5.92 -5.71 -6.72
N GLY A 42 5.03 -6.70 -6.88
CA GLY A 42 5.37 -8.10 -6.66
C GLY A 42 6.49 -8.57 -7.58
N GLU A 43 6.44 -8.21 -8.86
CA GLU A 43 7.45 -8.58 -9.86
C GLU A 43 8.79 -7.88 -9.62
N ILE A 44 8.77 -6.58 -9.31
CA ILE A 44 10.00 -5.86 -8.94
C ILE A 44 10.68 -6.54 -7.74
N ALA A 45 9.91 -6.99 -6.74
CA ALA A 45 10.44 -7.73 -5.61
C ALA A 45 10.94 -9.12 -5.98
N ARG A 46 10.27 -9.82 -6.91
CA ARG A 46 10.68 -11.14 -7.41
C ARG A 46 12.01 -11.05 -8.17
N ILE A 47 12.15 -10.08 -9.06
CA ILE A 47 13.40 -9.80 -9.79
C ILE A 47 14.52 -9.46 -8.81
N MET A 48 14.26 -8.64 -7.79
CA MET A 48 15.26 -8.33 -6.76
C MET A 48 15.70 -9.59 -6.00
N PHE A 49 14.74 -10.44 -5.61
CA PHE A 49 15.00 -11.72 -4.95
C PHE A 49 15.82 -12.67 -5.84
N GLU A 50 15.51 -12.76 -7.14
CA GLU A 50 16.19 -13.65 -8.08
C GLU A 50 17.60 -13.16 -8.42
N THR A 51 17.73 -11.88 -8.78
CA THR A 51 19.01 -11.28 -9.22
C THR A 51 19.96 -10.95 -8.08
N LYS A 52 19.46 -10.97 -6.83
CA LYS A 52 20.17 -10.51 -5.61
C LYS A 52 20.65 -9.06 -5.71
N ASN A 53 20.10 -8.26 -6.63
CA ASN A 53 20.40 -6.84 -6.72
C ASN A 53 19.53 -6.04 -5.75
N TRP A 54 19.98 -5.96 -4.49
CA TRP A 54 19.29 -5.23 -3.43
C TRP A 54 19.42 -3.70 -3.51
N VAL A 55 20.12 -3.17 -4.52
CA VAL A 55 20.35 -1.72 -4.64
C VAL A 55 19.43 -1.11 -5.71
N VAL A 56 19.50 -1.61 -6.94
CA VAL A 56 18.75 -1.05 -8.07
C VAL A 56 17.49 -1.87 -8.29
N LEU A 57 16.33 -1.25 -8.02
CA LEU A 57 15.02 -1.82 -8.33
C LEU A 57 14.90 -1.96 -9.85
N GLN A 58 14.28 -3.04 -10.31
CA GLN A 58 14.16 -3.37 -11.72
C GLN A 58 12.69 -3.65 -12.06
N ILE A 59 12.17 -2.96 -13.08
CA ILE A 59 10.80 -3.19 -13.58
C ILE A 59 10.72 -4.40 -14.52
N ASP A 60 11.87 -4.72 -15.12
CA ASP A 60 12.15 -5.91 -15.92
C ASP A 60 13.67 -6.17 -15.80
N TYR A 61 14.16 -7.34 -16.21
CA TYR A 61 15.57 -7.68 -16.11
C TYR A 61 16.46 -6.67 -16.83
N GLY A 62 17.40 -6.06 -16.10
CA GLY A 62 18.31 -5.04 -16.60
C GLY A 62 17.68 -3.65 -16.76
N ILE A 63 16.36 -3.49 -16.57
CA ILE A 63 15.66 -2.21 -16.76
C ILE A 63 15.35 -1.60 -15.39
N PRO A 64 15.97 -0.46 -15.02
CA PRO A 64 15.81 0.12 -13.70
C PRO A 64 14.40 0.71 -13.48
N PHE A 65 13.95 0.68 -12.23
CA PHE A 65 12.73 1.29 -11.74
C PHE A 65 13.05 2.42 -10.74
N TRP A 66 13.04 3.65 -11.24
CA TRP A 66 13.45 4.83 -10.45
C TRP A 66 12.31 5.52 -9.71
N ALA A 67 11.07 5.05 -9.82
CA ALA A 67 9.92 5.76 -9.26
C ALA A 67 9.81 5.68 -7.73
N LYS A 68 10.47 4.72 -7.07
CA LYS A 68 10.29 4.47 -5.63
C LYS A 68 11.59 4.04 -4.94
N PRO A 69 11.77 4.39 -3.65
CA PRO A 69 12.84 3.84 -2.82
C PRO A 69 12.54 2.38 -2.40
N PRO A 70 13.46 1.70 -1.71
CA PRO A 70 13.52 0.25 -1.74
C PRO A 70 12.73 -0.45 -0.65
N LEU A 71 12.30 0.22 0.42
CA LEU A 71 11.86 -0.45 1.66
C LEU A 71 10.75 -1.46 1.42
N SER A 72 9.72 -1.10 0.65
CA SER A 72 8.63 -2.03 0.36
C SER A 72 9.07 -3.21 -0.50
N THR A 73 9.95 -2.98 -1.47
CA THR A 73 10.52 -4.05 -2.31
C THR A 73 11.42 -4.95 -1.48
N TRP A 74 12.27 -4.40 -0.61
CA TRP A 74 13.11 -5.16 0.31
C TRP A 74 12.28 -6.06 1.22
N LEU A 75 11.20 -5.52 1.79
CA LEU A 75 10.31 -6.29 2.66
C LEU A 75 9.69 -7.48 1.92
N SER A 76 9.17 -7.29 0.71
CA SER A 76 8.60 -8.39 -0.09
C SER A 76 9.68 -9.37 -0.57
N ALA A 77 10.84 -8.89 -1.02
CA ALA A 77 11.95 -9.74 -1.45
C ALA A 77 12.51 -10.58 -0.29
N LEU A 78 12.66 -10.01 0.91
CA LEU A 78 13.04 -10.76 2.12
C LEU A 78 11.99 -11.81 2.48
N SER A 79 10.71 -11.49 2.29
CA SER A 79 9.65 -12.47 2.50
C SER A 79 9.69 -13.61 1.47
N PHE A 80 10.18 -13.37 0.25
CA PHE A 80 10.45 -14.43 -0.73
C PHE A 80 11.64 -15.31 -0.33
N GLU A 81 12.70 -14.74 0.28
CA GLU A 81 13.81 -15.54 0.83
C GLU A 81 13.32 -16.53 1.90
N THR A 82 12.37 -16.12 2.74
CA THR A 82 11.91 -16.95 3.87
C THR A 82 10.80 -17.94 3.52
N PHE A 83 9.88 -17.57 2.62
CA PHE A 83 8.67 -18.36 2.33
C PHE A 83 8.56 -18.83 0.88
N GLY A 84 9.52 -18.49 0.02
CA GLY A 84 9.43 -18.69 -1.42
C GLY A 84 8.53 -17.68 -2.12
N VAL A 85 8.64 -17.63 -3.45
CA VAL A 85 7.84 -16.73 -4.29
C VAL A 85 6.38 -17.19 -4.28
N SER A 86 5.51 -16.39 -3.69
CA SER A 86 4.06 -16.61 -3.64
C SER A 86 3.33 -15.29 -3.38
N GLU A 87 2.01 -15.26 -3.60
CA GLU A 87 1.22 -14.05 -3.32
C GLU A 87 1.15 -13.72 -1.84
N MET A 88 1.07 -14.76 -1.00
CA MET A 88 1.10 -14.60 0.45
C MET A 88 2.42 -13.96 0.85
N ALA A 89 3.55 -14.48 0.39
CA ALA A 89 4.86 -13.92 0.69
C ALA A 89 5.01 -12.47 0.18
N ALA A 90 4.44 -12.13 -0.98
CA ALA A 90 4.50 -10.77 -1.51
C ALA A 90 3.77 -9.77 -0.60
N ARG A 91 2.63 -10.17 -0.02
CA ARG A 91 1.74 -9.33 0.81
C ARG A 91 1.97 -9.41 2.31
N PHE A 92 2.64 -10.47 2.77
CA PHE A 92 2.87 -10.74 4.19
C PHE A 92 3.53 -9.57 4.92
N PRO A 93 4.52 -8.85 4.35
CA PRO A 93 5.08 -7.69 5.03
C PRO A 93 4.08 -6.56 5.28
N SER A 94 3.20 -6.25 4.32
CA SER A 94 2.14 -5.26 4.52
C SER A 94 1.19 -5.67 5.65
N TYR A 95 0.85 -6.96 5.73
CA TYR A 95 0.05 -7.53 6.81
C TYR A 95 0.74 -7.40 8.17
N LEU A 96 2.04 -7.71 8.22
CA LEU A 96 2.83 -7.63 9.44
C LEU A 96 2.97 -6.18 9.94
N LEU A 97 3.24 -5.22 9.05
CA LEU A 97 3.30 -3.80 9.40
C LEU A 97 1.97 -3.31 9.98
N ALA A 98 0.85 -3.71 9.37
CA ALA A 98 -0.47 -3.41 9.91
C ALA A 98 -0.64 -4.02 11.31
N LEU A 99 -0.35 -5.31 11.49
CA LEU A 99 -0.47 -6.00 12.77
C LEU A 99 0.36 -5.35 13.89
N VAL A 100 1.62 -5.01 13.60
CA VAL A 100 2.49 -4.30 14.55
C VAL A 100 1.89 -2.95 14.94
N LEU A 101 1.36 -2.20 13.97
CA LEU A 101 0.70 -0.92 14.24
C LEU A 101 -0.54 -1.10 15.11
N LEU A 102 -1.37 -2.11 14.84
CA LEU A 102 -2.54 -2.43 15.66
C LEU A 102 -2.15 -2.74 17.11
N ILE A 103 -1.06 -3.50 17.32
CA ILE A 103 -0.54 -3.81 18.65
C ILE A 103 -0.05 -2.55 19.38
N ILE A 104 0.69 -1.67 18.69
CA ILE A 104 1.17 -0.40 19.25
C ILE A 104 -0.01 0.44 19.74
N LEU A 105 -1.02 0.66 18.87
CA LEU A 105 -2.19 1.45 19.21
C LEU A 105 -3.04 0.79 20.31
N GLY A 106 -3.14 -0.54 20.31
CA GLY A 106 -3.80 -1.31 21.37
C GLY A 106 -3.14 -1.11 22.73
N LYS A 107 -1.79 -1.11 22.79
CA LYS A 107 -1.05 -0.81 24.02
C LYS A 107 -1.31 0.62 24.49
N LEU A 108 -1.41 1.58 23.58
CA LEU A 108 -1.77 2.97 23.92
C LEU A 108 -3.19 3.07 24.47
N ALA A 109 -4.17 2.44 23.84
CA ALA A 109 -5.56 2.42 24.31
C ALA A 109 -5.68 1.78 25.71
N LYS A 110 -4.97 0.67 25.96
CA LYS A 110 -4.97 0.01 27.26
C LYS A 110 -4.46 0.92 28.39
N LYS A 111 -3.46 1.76 28.12
CA LYS A 111 -2.95 2.73 29.11
C LYS A 111 -3.98 3.79 29.51
N GLU A 112 -4.92 4.09 28.61
CA GLU A 112 -6.03 5.02 28.85
C GLU A 112 -7.27 4.31 29.44
N SER A 113 -7.13 3.06 29.91
CA SER A 113 -8.23 2.21 30.38
C SER A 113 -9.31 1.98 29.32
N ILE A 114 -8.92 1.94 28.05
CA ILE A 114 -9.75 1.56 26.90
C ILE A 114 -9.38 0.13 26.46
N SER A 115 -10.31 -0.58 25.82
CA SER A 115 -10.02 -1.93 25.28
C SER A 115 -8.83 -1.90 24.32
N PHE A 116 -7.91 -2.85 24.50
CA PHE A 116 -6.76 -3.07 23.61
C PHE A 116 -7.18 -3.29 22.15
N TYR A 117 -8.34 -3.92 21.92
CA TYR A 117 -8.81 -4.31 20.58
C TYR A 117 -9.60 -3.21 19.87
N LEU A 118 -9.99 -2.13 20.55
CA LEU A 118 -10.79 -1.07 19.94
C LEU A 118 -10.08 -0.34 18.77
N PRO A 119 -8.80 0.08 18.88
CA PRO A 119 -8.08 0.67 17.75
C PRO A 119 -8.05 -0.25 16.53
N ALA A 120 -7.78 -1.54 16.78
CA ALA A 120 -7.75 -2.57 15.75
C ALA A 120 -9.10 -2.75 15.08
N PHE A 121 -10.18 -2.79 15.86
CA PHE A 121 -11.54 -2.84 15.33
C PHE A 121 -11.84 -1.64 14.44
N ILE A 122 -11.54 -0.41 14.90
CA ILE A 122 -11.78 0.81 14.13
C ILE A 122 -11.00 0.81 12.81
N LEU A 123 -9.70 0.49 12.85
CA LEU A 123 -8.87 0.49 11.66
C LEU A 123 -9.25 -0.62 10.68
N LEU A 124 -9.44 -1.86 11.15
CA LEU A 124 -9.80 -2.99 10.28
C LEU A 124 -11.22 -2.91 9.71
N THR A 125 -12.05 -2.00 10.21
CA THR A 125 -13.40 -1.72 9.68
C THR A 125 -13.44 -0.51 8.75
N MET A 126 -12.33 0.20 8.56
CA MET A 126 -12.20 1.20 7.49
C MET A 126 -11.79 0.51 6.17
N PRO A 127 -12.46 0.79 5.04
CA PRO A 127 -12.09 0.24 3.74
C PRO A 127 -10.61 0.38 3.37
N GLU A 128 -10.06 1.59 3.48
CA GLU A 128 -8.67 1.84 3.04
C GLU A 128 -7.66 1.03 3.85
N PHE A 129 -7.80 1.02 5.18
CA PHE A 129 -6.85 0.34 6.05
C PHE A 129 -6.95 -1.19 5.91
N LEU A 130 -8.17 -1.75 5.78
CA LEU A 130 -8.35 -3.19 5.58
C LEU A 130 -7.72 -3.67 4.26
N ILE A 131 -7.88 -2.89 3.17
CA ILE A 131 -7.27 -3.21 1.88
C ILE A 131 -5.74 -3.19 2.01
N HIS A 132 -5.17 -2.13 2.60
CA HIS A 132 -3.72 -1.96 2.71
C HIS A 132 -3.05 -2.84 3.77
N ALA A 133 -3.83 -3.49 4.65
CA ALA A 133 -3.36 -4.53 5.55
C ALA A 133 -2.98 -5.86 4.85
N GLY A 134 -2.90 -5.90 3.52
CA GLY A 134 -2.37 -7.07 2.82
C GLY A 134 -2.36 -6.91 1.31
N VAL A 135 -2.05 -5.72 0.80
CA VAL A 135 -1.78 -5.48 -0.63
C VAL A 135 -0.29 -5.18 -0.77
N VAL A 136 0.32 -5.59 -1.88
CA VAL A 136 1.70 -5.19 -2.21
C VAL A 136 1.71 -3.72 -2.61
N SER A 137 2.09 -2.84 -1.69
CA SER A 137 2.11 -1.40 -1.92
C SER A 137 3.18 -0.68 -1.09
N THR A 138 3.72 0.39 -1.68
CA THR A 138 4.59 1.36 -0.99
C THR A 138 3.87 2.14 0.10
N ASP A 139 2.54 2.26 0.02
CA ASP A 139 1.74 3.07 0.93
C ASP A 139 1.67 2.46 2.34
N SER A 140 1.74 1.13 2.47
CA SER A 140 1.70 0.46 3.77
C SER A 140 2.94 0.76 4.60
N ALA A 141 4.14 0.75 3.98
CA ALA A 141 5.38 1.12 4.64
C ALA A 141 5.45 2.62 4.99
N LEU A 142 4.94 3.48 4.10
CA LEU A 142 4.83 4.92 4.36
C LEU A 142 3.88 5.19 5.54
N ASN A 143 2.68 4.60 5.54
CA ASN A 143 1.70 4.76 6.61
C ASN A 143 2.27 4.31 7.96
N PHE A 144 2.94 3.15 7.98
CA PHE A 144 3.62 2.66 9.18
C PHE A 144 4.66 3.67 9.69
N SER A 145 5.51 4.19 8.80
CA SER A 145 6.54 5.17 9.14
C SER A 145 5.94 6.48 9.66
N ILE A 146 4.91 7.04 8.99
CA ILE A 146 4.20 8.23 9.44
C ILE A 146 3.56 7.99 10.82
N ALA A 147 2.90 6.87 11.02
CA ALA A 147 2.27 6.55 12.30
C ALA A 147 3.31 6.46 13.42
N LEU A 148 4.45 5.81 13.17
CA LEU A 148 5.55 5.77 14.13
C LEU A 148 6.13 7.15 14.41
N ILE A 149 6.36 7.99 13.41
CA ILE A 149 6.84 9.37 13.58
C ILE A 149 5.88 10.15 14.48
N MET A 150 4.59 10.15 14.12
CA MET A 150 3.60 10.98 14.79
C MET A 150 3.29 10.49 16.22
N VAL A 151 3.23 9.17 16.45
CA VAL A 151 3.07 8.61 17.80
C VAL A 151 4.33 8.85 18.65
N SER A 152 5.51 8.63 18.07
CA SER A 152 6.79 8.80 18.75
C SER A 152 7.04 10.25 19.15
N PHE A 153 6.74 11.20 18.26
CA PHE A 153 6.82 12.63 18.56
C PHE A 153 5.94 12.99 19.77
N TRP A 154 4.67 12.58 19.74
CA TRP A 154 3.75 12.84 20.84
C TRP A 154 4.25 12.24 22.16
N LYS A 155 4.76 11.00 22.14
CA LYS A 155 5.33 10.35 23.34
C LYS A 155 6.63 10.99 23.82
N ALA A 156 7.50 11.42 22.90
CA ALA A 156 8.74 12.12 23.23
C ALA A 156 8.45 13.45 23.95
N MET A 157 7.42 14.18 23.53
CA MET A 157 7.03 15.44 24.16
C MET A 157 6.50 15.28 25.60
N GLN A 158 5.94 14.10 25.93
CA GLN A 158 5.42 13.81 27.27
C GLN A 158 6.52 13.45 28.28
N ASN A 159 7.64 12.87 27.84
CA ASN A 159 8.66 12.33 28.74
C ASN A 159 9.69 13.39 29.14
N GLU A 160 10.13 13.39 30.40
CA GLU A 160 11.18 14.30 30.88
C GLU A 160 12.58 13.91 30.41
N LYS A 161 12.85 12.60 30.35
CA LYS A 161 14.11 12.04 29.84
C LYS A 161 13.92 11.40 28.48
N TYR A 162 15.01 11.28 27.72
CA TYR A 162 14.99 10.52 26.47
C TYR A 162 14.60 9.07 26.73
N SER A 163 13.65 8.60 25.94
CA SER A 163 13.11 7.26 25.96
C SER A 163 13.27 6.62 24.57
N PHE A 164 12.92 5.34 24.47
CA PHE A 164 12.85 4.64 23.18
C PHE A 164 12.08 5.42 22.09
N TRP A 165 10.99 6.12 22.45
CA TRP A 165 10.19 6.91 21.51
C TRP A 165 10.97 8.04 20.86
N ASN A 166 11.90 8.67 21.60
CA ASN A 166 12.68 9.79 21.09
C ASN A 166 13.60 9.33 19.94
N TYR A 167 14.18 8.14 20.04
CA TYR A 167 14.99 7.54 18.98
C TYR A 167 14.13 6.90 17.89
N LEU A 168 13.01 6.29 18.24
CA LEU A 168 12.08 5.69 17.27
C LEU A 168 11.54 6.73 16.28
N PHE A 169 11.34 7.98 16.71
CA PHE A 169 11.01 9.10 15.82
C PHE A 169 12.01 9.22 14.65
N PHE A 170 13.31 9.21 14.95
CA PHE A 170 14.37 9.35 13.95
C PHE A 170 14.59 8.08 13.12
N ILE A 171 14.44 6.90 13.74
CA ILE A 171 14.44 5.62 13.01
C ILE A 171 13.30 5.61 11.98
N ALA A 172 12.10 6.00 12.40
CA ALA A 172 10.92 6.04 11.54
C ALA A 172 11.04 7.10 10.42
N LEU A 173 11.73 8.22 10.66
CA LEU A 173 12.10 9.15 9.59
C LEU A 173 12.98 8.49 8.53
N GLY A 174 14.03 7.76 8.96
CA GLY A 174 14.91 7.03 8.04
C GLY A 174 14.18 6.00 7.20
N LEU A 175 13.34 5.18 7.84
CA LEU A 175 12.46 4.23 7.15
C LEU A 175 11.46 4.92 6.21
N GLY A 176 10.91 6.05 6.63
CA GLY A 176 10.02 6.88 5.83
C GLY A 176 10.67 7.37 4.54
N PHE A 177 11.90 7.86 4.60
CA PHE A 177 12.68 8.20 3.40
C PHE A 177 12.89 6.99 2.48
N LEU A 178 13.14 5.81 3.03
CA LEU A 178 13.28 4.58 2.24
C LEU A 178 11.94 3.97 1.78
N SER A 179 10.79 4.48 2.23
CA SER A 179 9.47 4.02 1.77
C SER A 179 9.00 4.76 0.51
N LYS A 180 9.04 6.08 0.53
CA LYS A 180 8.45 6.94 -0.53
C LYS A 180 9.16 8.27 -0.70
N GLY A 181 10.35 8.44 -0.10
CA GLY A 181 11.19 9.62 -0.31
C GLY A 181 10.79 10.84 0.52
N PRO A 182 11.14 12.06 0.05
CA PRO A 182 10.96 13.32 0.78
C PRO A 182 9.53 13.63 1.23
N ILE A 183 8.52 13.01 0.61
CA ILE A 183 7.11 13.17 1.01
C ILE A 183 6.86 12.83 2.49
N ILE A 184 7.74 12.02 3.12
CA ILE A 184 7.67 11.75 4.55
C ILE A 184 7.71 13.03 5.39
N LEU A 185 8.59 13.99 5.04
CA LEU A 185 8.70 15.26 5.75
C LEU A 185 7.49 16.13 5.48
N VAL A 186 7.04 16.16 4.22
CA VAL A 186 5.86 16.93 3.80
C VAL A 186 4.62 16.49 4.57
N LEU A 187 4.45 15.19 4.86
CA LEU A 187 3.26 14.68 5.56
C LEU A 187 3.36 14.72 7.09
N THR A 188 4.54 14.94 7.67
CA THR A 188 4.74 14.87 9.13
C THR A 188 5.18 16.19 9.76
N VAL A 189 6.08 16.94 9.12
CA VAL A 189 6.63 18.19 9.68
C VAL A 189 5.58 19.31 9.73
N PRO A 190 4.82 19.61 8.67
CA PRO A 190 3.81 20.68 8.73
C PRO A 190 2.72 20.48 9.79
N PRO A 191 2.09 19.30 9.99
CA PRO A 191 1.08 19.14 11.03
C PRO A 191 1.68 19.28 12.44
N ILE A 192 2.92 18.80 12.65
CA ILE A 192 3.66 19.02 13.90
C ILE A 192 3.92 20.52 14.11
N PHE A 193 4.38 21.21 13.06
CA PHE A 193 4.69 22.64 13.10
C PHE A 193 3.46 23.50 13.41
N LEU A 194 2.34 23.27 12.71
CA LEU A 194 1.08 23.96 12.98
C LEU A 194 0.61 23.74 14.43
N TRP A 195 0.76 22.52 14.94
CA TRP A 195 0.47 22.23 16.34
C TRP A 195 1.38 22.99 17.31
N ILE A 196 2.69 23.05 17.05
CA ILE A 196 3.66 23.81 17.86
C ILE A 196 3.28 25.28 17.92
N LEU A 197 2.93 25.89 16.78
CA LEU A 197 2.53 27.29 16.69
C LEU A 197 1.26 27.57 17.51
N ILE A 198 0.22 26.76 17.31
CA ILE A 198 -1.07 26.94 18.00
C ILE A 198 -0.95 26.70 19.50
N GLN A 199 -0.18 25.69 19.91
CA GLN A 199 0.05 25.37 21.32
C GLN A 199 1.17 26.19 21.97
N LYS A 200 1.77 27.13 21.22
CA LYS A 200 2.86 28.01 21.66
C LYS A 200 4.00 27.25 22.35
N ILE A 201 4.37 26.09 21.80
CA ILE A 201 5.47 25.28 22.34
C ILE A 201 6.80 25.96 22.00
N SER A 202 7.62 26.24 23.02
CA SER A 202 8.90 26.93 22.81
C SER A 202 9.90 26.06 22.04
N ILE A 203 10.74 26.68 21.20
CA ILE A 203 11.82 25.99 20.46
C ILE A 203 12.79 25.31 21.43
N LYS A 204 13.07 25.92 22.59
CA LYS A 204 13.90 25.33 23.66
C LYS A 204 13.32 23.99 24.13
N THR A 205 12.00 23.90 24.29
CA THR A 205 11.34 22.63 24.66
C THR A 205 11.58 21.56 23.60
N LEU A 206 11.43 21.90 22.31
CA LEU A 206 11.68 20.96 21.21
C LEU A 206 13.13 20.48 21.17
N TYR A 207 14.08 21.40 21.36
CA TYR A 207 15.51 21.08 21.41
C TYR A 207 15.84 20.11 22.55
N LEU A 208 15.26 20.32 23.74
CA LEU A 208 15.50 19.48 24.90
C LEU A 208 14.76 18.14 24.83
N LYS A 209 13.60 18.06 24.14
CA LYS A 209 12.78 16.85 24.07
C LYS A 209 13.20 15.86 22.99
N LEU A 210 13.99 16.26 22.00
CA LEU A 210 14.44 15.37 20.93
C LEU A 210 15.98 15.33 20.85
N PRO A 211 16.59 14.13 20.73
CA PRO A 211 18.04 14.01 20.59
C PRO A 211 18.48 14.38 19.16
N TRP A 212 18.40 15.66 18.77
CA TRP A 212 18.56 16.09 17.39
C TRP A 212 19.84 15.60 16.71
N ILE A 213 21.01 15.72 17.36
CA ILE A 213 22.29 15.36 16.75
C ILE A 213 22.36 13.84 16.48
N PHE A 214 22.23 13.03 17.53
CA PHE A 214 22.27 11.57 17.40
C PHE A 214 21.09 11.02 16.59
N GLY A 215 19.92 11.64 16.71
CA GLY A 215 18.73 11.30 15.96
C GLY A 215 18.91 11.52 14.46
N LEU A 216 19.39 12.69 14.04
CA LEU A 216 19.67 12.97 12.64
C LEU A 216 20.76 12.03 12.09
N LEU A 217 21.76 11.69 12.88
CA LEU A 217 22.76 10.68 12.51
C LEU A 217 22.11 9.31 12.27
N ILE A 218 21.19 8.86 13.14
CA ILE A 218 20.43 7.61 12.96
C ILE A 218 19.62 7.67 11.66
N THR A 219 18.89 8.75 11.41
CA THR A 219 18.13 8.93 10.16
C THR A 219 19.05 8.84 8.95
N ALA A 220 20.18 9.54 8.99
CA ALA A 220 21.17 9.56 7.91
C ALA A 220 21.74 8.18 7.62
N VAL A 221 22.16 7.45 8.66
CA VAL A 221 22.72 6.09 8.53
C VAL A 221 21.70 5.11 7.95
N ILE A 222 20.41 5.26 8.28
CA ILE A 222 19.36 4.40 7.74
C ILE A 222 19.10 4.71 6.25
N SER A 223 18.94 5.99 5.88
CA SER A 223 18.43 6.34 4.55
C SER A 223 19.51 6.63 3.51
N ILE A 224 20.52 7.43 3.85
CA ILE A 224 21.47 8.01 2.88
C ILE A 224 22.31 6.95 2.15
N PRO A 225 22.81 5.88 2.80
CA PRO A 225 23.65 4.89 2.10
C PRO A 225 22.99 4.29 0.86
N TRP A 226 21.69 3.97 0.92
CA TRP A 226 20.98 3.43 -0.24
C TRP A 226 20.86 4.45 -1.37
N TYR A 227 20.52 5.71 -1.08
CA TYR A 227 20.43 6.76 -2.10
C TYR A 227 21.76 6.95 -2.84
N ILE A 228 22.88 6.96 -2.11
CA ILE A 228 24.22 7.06 -2.71
C ILE A 228 24.52 5.83 -3.58
N LEU A 229 24.21 4.63 -3.10
CA LEU A 229 24.47 3.40 -3.85
C LEU A 229 23.58 3.28 -5.11
N ALA A 230 22.32 3.69 -5.01
CA ALA A 230 21.37 3.71 -6.13
C ALA A 230 21.86 4.64 -7.24
N GLU A 231 22.28 5.86 -6.91
CA GLU A 231 22.86 6.79 -7.88
C GLU A 231 24.15 6.25 -8.51
N LYS A 232 25.06 5.70 -7.69
CA LYS A 232 26.33 5.17 -8.21
C LYS A 232 26.14 3.99 -9.17
N ARG A 233 25.13 3.14 -8.94
CA ARG A 233 24.85 1.95 -9.77
C ARG A 233 23.89 2.23 -10.92
N SER A 234 23.14 3.32 -10.86
CA SER A 234 22.17 3.72 -11.88
C SER A 234 22.13 5.26 -11.95
N PRO A 235 23.15 5.89 -12.58
CA PRO A 235 23.27 7.35 -12.63
C PRO A 235 22.03 8.02 -13.25
N GLY A 236 21.64 9.16 -12.69
CA GLY A 236 20.41 9.88 -13.06
C GLY A 236 19.19 9.50 -12.21
N PHE A 237 19.31 8.49 -11.34
CA PHE A 237 18.25 8.10 -10.41
C PHE A 237 17.79 9.26 -9.52
N LEU A 238 18.72 10.00 -8.89
CA LEU A 238 18.38 11.08 -7.97
C LEU A 238 17.69 12.24 -8.67
N ASP A 239 18.14 12.61 -9.86
CA ASP A 239 17.49 13.66 -10.66
C ASP A 239 16.06 13.25 -11.02
N TYR A 240 15.88 12.04 -11.56
CA TYR A 240 14.56 11.52 -11.88
C TYR A 240 13.65 11.42 -10.64
N PHE A 241 14.15 10.81 -9.57
CA PHE A 241 13.34 10.49 -8.39
C PHE A 241 13.02 11.73 -7.54
N ILE A 242 13.97 12.62 -7.33
CA ILE A 242 13.75 13.83 -6.54
C ILE A 242 13.06 14.88 -7.40
N VAL A 243 13.67 15.30 -8.52
CA VAL A 243 13.16 16.40 -9.34
C VAL A 243 11.93 15.98 -10.14
N GLY A 244 12.03 14.87 -10.87
CA GLY A 244 10.92 14.35 -11.69
C GLY A 244 9.70 13.94 -10.86
N GLU A 245 9.87 12.93 -10.01
CA GLU A 245 8.74 12.27 -9.34
C GLU A 245 8.13 13.07 -8.18
N HIS A 246 8.87 13.97 -7.51
CA HIS A 246 8.34 14.76 -6.38
C HIS A 246 7.98 16.20 -6.76
N PHE A 247 8.83 16.90 -7.52
CA PHE A 247 8.57 18.29 -7.89
C PHE A 247 7.76 18.38 -9.18
N ASN A 248 8.27 17.84 -10.29
CA ASN A 248 7.63 17.97 -11.59
C ASN A 248 6.27 17.29 -11.64
N ARG A 249 6.13 16.07 -11.11
CA ARG A 249 4.84 15.37 -11.08
C ARG A 249 3.76 16.11 -10.26
N PHE A 250 4.15 16.87 -9.24
CA PHE A 250 3.22 17.63 -8.40
C PHE A 250 2.89 19.01 -8.99
N LEU A 251 3.91 19.72 -9.50
CA LEU A 251 3.78 21.12 -9.93
C LEU A 251 3.47 21.30 -11.41
N VAL A 252 3.82 20.33 -12.26
CA VAL A 252 3.68 20.44 -13.73
C VAL A 252 2.49 19.61 -14.20
N PRO A 253 1.37 20.25 -14.61
CA PRO A 253 0.23 19.51 -15.15
C PRO A 253 0.61 18.72 -16.39
N GLY A 254 0.33 17.42 -16.40
CA GLY A 254 0.59 16.55 -17.56
C GLY A 254 2.07 16.30 -17.85
N TRP A 255 2.94 16.36 -16.83
CA TRP A 255 4.37 16.05 -16.96
C TRP A 255 4.61 14.76 -17.77
N LYS A 256 5.30 14.89 -18.91
CA LYS A 256 5.56 13.81 -19.89
C LYS A 256 6.73 12.91 -19.52
N GLY A 257 7.47 13.22 -18.45
CA GLY A 257 8.62 12.44 -17.99
C GLY A 257 8.26 11.21 -17.16
N ASP A 258 6.96 10.89 -17.00
CA ASP A 258 6.54 9.69 -16.27
C ASP A 258 6.89 8.41 -17.05
N LEU A 259 7.99 7.77 -16.67
CA LEU A 259 8.48 6.55 -17.33
C LEU A 259 7.60 5.32 -17.05
N TYR A 260 6.74 5.36 -16.02
CA TYR A 260 6.15 4.15 -15.44
C TYR A 260 4.62 4.20 -15.29
N GLY A 261 3.95 5.21 -15.85
CA GLY A 261 2.49 5.23 -15.94
C GLY A 261 1.87 6.51 -16.50
N SER A 262 0.57 6.45 -16.76
CA SER A 262 -0.28 7.63 -17.02
C SER A 262 -0.89 8.10 -15.69
N GLY A 263 -0.64 9.35 -15.30
CA GLY A 263 -1.24 9.93 -14.09
C GLY A 263 -2.76 9.77 -14.05
N HIS A 264 -3.30 9.32 -12.92
CA HIS A 264 -4.75 9.26 -12.72
C HIS A 264 -5.22 10.67 -12.39
N SER A 265 -5.61 11.44 -13.40
CA SER A 265 -6.15 12.77 -13.20
C SER A 265 -7.52 12.69 -12.54
N GLN A 266 -7.64 13.18 -11.32
CA GLN A 266 -8.89 13.32 -10.59
C GLN A 266 -9.31 14.79 -10.51
N PRO A 267 -10.60 15.08 -10.28
CA PRO A 267 -11.06 16.44 -9.96
C PRO A 267 -10.33 17.00 -8.73
N LEU A 268 -10.11 18.32 -8.69
CA LEU A 268 -9.52 18.98 -7.52
C LEU A 268 -10.38 18.72 -6.28
N GLY A 269 -9.74 18.45 -5.15
CA GLY A 269 -10.43 18.12 -3.90
C GLY A 269 -11.02 16.70 -3.81
N MET A 270 -10.86 15.83 -4.83
CA MET A 270 -11.36 14.44 -4.78
C MET A 270 -10.82 13.64 -3.58
N ILE A 271 -9.67 14.04 -3.04
CA ILE A 271 -9.09 13.45 -1.82
C ILE A 271 -10.04 13.53 -0.60
N TRP A 272 -10.90 14.55 -0.51
CA TRP A 272 -11.90 14.66 0.55
C TRP A 272 -13.03 13.64 0.38
N VAL A 273 -13.42 13.36 -0.86
CA VAL A 273 -14.38 12.30 -1.18
C VAL A 273 -13.78 10.95 -0.82
N PHE A 274 -12.50 10.71 -1.17
CA PHE A 274 -11.80 9.49 -0.77
C PHE A 274 -11.72 9.35 0.76
N LEU A 275 -11.43 10.43 1.49
CA LEU A 275 -11.43 10.40 2.95
C LEU A 275 -12.80 9.98 3.51
N LEU A 276 -13.89 10.58 3.02
CA LEU A 276 -15.24 10.26 3.47
C LEU A 276 -15.67 8.84 3.12
N ALA A 277 -15.34 8.36 1.91
CA ALA A 277 -15.75 7.05 1.43
C ALA A 277 -14.91 5.92 2.06
N PHE A 278 -13.59 6.06 2.10
CA PHE A 278 -12.67 4.97 2.44
C PHE A 278 -12.23 4.96 3.91
N ALA A 279 -12.54 6.00 4.69
CA ALA A 279 -12.47 5.98 6.16
C ALA A 279 -13.85 5.86 6.84
N PHE A 280 -14.89 5.53 6.07
CA PHE A 280 -16.22 5.20 6.56
C PHE A 280 -16.17 4.01 7.54
N PRO A 281 -17.03 3.95 8.58
CA PRO A 281 -17.97 4.98 9.05
C PRO A 281 -17.37 5.98 10.05
N TRP A 282 -16.10 5.78 10.42
CA TRP A 282 -15.52 6.43 11.60
C TRP A 282 -15.19 7.89 11.36
N ILE A 283 -14.79 8.27 10.14
CA ILE A 283 -14.56 9.67 9.81
C ILE A 283 -15.82 10.51 10.02
N GLN A 284 -17.01 10.01 9.67
CA GLN A 284 -18.27 10.72 9.86
C GLN A 284 -18.56 10.98 11.34
N ILE A 285 -18.29 9.98 12.20
CA ILE A 285 -18.45 10.11 13.65
C ILE A 285 -17.46 11.15 14.21
N VAL A 286 -16.19 11.08 13.76
CA VAL A 286 -15.15 12.04 14.16
C VAL A 286 -15.52 13.46 13.71
N LEU A 287 -15.96 13.66 12.46
CA LEU A 287 -16.36 14.98 11.95
C LEU A 287 -17.55 15.55 12.74
N TYR A 288 -18.55 14.73 13.07
CA TYR A 288 -19.67 15.16 13.91
C TYR A 288 -19.19 15.61 15.31
N LYS A 289 -18.30 14.84 15.92
CA LYS A 289 -17.74 15.17 17.24
C LYS A 289 -16.88 16.44 17.20
N ILE A 290 -16.05 16.59 16.16
CA ILE A 290 -15.28 17.81 15.89
C ILE A 290 -16.20 19.02 15.78
N TRP A 291 -17.30 18.90 15.02
CA TRP A 291 -18.27 19.97 14.86
C TRP A 291 -18.93 20.36 16.19
N LYS A 292 -19.30 19.38 17.01
CA LYS A 292 -19.90 19.61 18.34
C LYS A 292 -18.93 20.33 19.29
N GLU A 293 -17.64 19.99 19.25
CA GLU A 293 -16.60 20.52 20.14
C GLU A 293 -15.74 21.64 19.52
N ARG A 294 -16.13 22.17 18.34
CA ARG A 294 -15.34 23.13 17.55
C ARG A 294 -14.82 24.36 18.31
N LYS A 295 -15.52 24.79 19.37
CA LYS A 295 -15.13 25.93 20.22
C LYS A 295 -13.99 25.62 21.20
N THR A 296 -13.77 24.35 21.52
CA THR A 296 -12.82 23.90 22.55
C THR A 296 -11.75 22.97 22.00
N ILE A 297 -11.85 22.57 20.74
CA ILE A 297 -11.04 21.48 20.19
C ILE A 297 -9.54 21.78 20.13
N PHE A 298 -9.17 23.06 20.02
CA PHE A 298 -7.78 23.50 20.06
C PHE A 298 -7.25 23.76 21.47
N LYS A 299 -8.09 23.68 22.52
CA LYS A 299 -7.67 23.78 23.93
C LYS A 299 -7.04 22.48 24.43
N ASP A 300 -7.50 21.34 23.94
CA ASP A 300 -6.87 20.06 24.23
C ASP A 300 -5.65 19.87 23.30
N LYS A 301 -4.46 19.79 23.91
CA LYS A 301 -3.20 19.64 23.19
C LYS A 301 -3.15 18.35 22.37
N TYR A 302 -3.75 17.26 22.84
CA TYR A 302 -3.73 15.99 22.12
C TYR A 302 -4.73 15.99 20.98
N VAL A 303 -5.95 16.48 21.21
CA VAL A 303 -6.98 16.52 20.16
C VAL A 303 -6.53 17.45 19.02
N SER A 304 -6.01 18.64 19.33
CA SER A 304 -5.46 19.55 18.31
C SER A 304 -4.33 18.92 17.50
N TYR A 305 -3.43 18.18 18.14
CA TYR A 305 -2.36 17.45 17.46
C TYR A 305 -2.91 16.44 16.44
N LEU A 306 -3.89 15.63 16.85
CA LEU A 306 -4.52 14.64 15.99
C LEU A 306 -5.33 15.27 14.85
N ILE A 307 -5.91 16.47 15.06
CA ILE A 307 -6.63 17.21 14.01
C ILE A 307 -5.67 17.69 12.93
N PHE A 308 -4.53 18.26 13.31
CA PHE A 308 -3.52 18.65 12.33
C PHE A 308 -3.01 17.43 11.56
N TRP A 309 -2.75 16.31 12.24
CA TRP A 309 -2.39 15.07 11.55
C TRP A 309 -3.48 14.58 10.59
N LEU A 310 -4.74 14.54 11.03
CA LEU A 310 -5.88 14.09 10.23
C LEU A 310 -6.07 14.92 8.96
N PHE A 311 -6.09 16.26 9.09
CA PHE A 311 -6.48 17.13 7.99
C PHE A 311 -5.33 17.62 7.13
N TRP A 312 -4.08 17.52 7.59
CA TRP A 312 -2.95 17.97 6.78
C TRP A 312 -2.82 17.20 5.47
N THR A 313 -2.88 15.87 5.51
CA THR A 313 -2.77 15.03 4.30
C THR A 313 -3.80 15.38 3.22
N PRO A 314 -5.14 15.39 3.50
CA PRO A 314 -6.12 15.79 2.50
C PRO A 314 -5.98 17.26 2.09
N LEU A 315 -5.60 18.17 2.99
CA LEU A 315 -5.36 19.57 2.66
C LEU A 315 -4.23 19.71 1.63
N PHE A 316 -3.08 19.07 1.89
CA PHE A 316 -1.93 19.09 1.00
C PHE A 316 -2.26 18.54 -0.40
N PHE A 317 -2.99 17.43 -0.48
CA PHE A 317 -3.37 16.82 -1.76
C PHE A 317 -4.59 17.45 -2.44
N THR A 318 -5.23 18.46 -1.84
CA THR A 318 -6.42 19.13 -2.42
C THR A 318 -6.10 19.75 -3.79
N ILE A 319 -4.89 20.27 -3.95
CA ILE A 319 -4.42 20.94 -5.18
C ILE A 319 -3.78 19.99 -6.19
N SER A 320 -3.61 18.70 -5.86
CA SER A 320 -3.00 17.72 -6.74
C SER A 320 -4.04 17.07 -7.64
N LYS A 321 -3.79 17.06 -8.96
CA LYS A 321 -4.62 16.31 -9.92
C LYS A 321 -4.27 14.82 -9.95
N ASN A 322 -3.00 14.47 -9.70
CA ASN A 322 -2.50 13.10 -9.72
C ASN A 322 -2.61 12.48 -8.32
N ILE A 323 -3.82 12.09 -7.93
CA ILE A 323 -4.11 11.54 -6.60
C ILE A 323 -4.75 10.16 -6.68
N LEU A 324 -4.42 9.33 -5.70
CA LEU A 324 -4.99 8.00 -5.49
C LEU A 324 -5.73 7.99 -4.15
N HIS A 325 -6.74 7.13 -4.02
CA HIS A 325 -7.45 6.95 -2.76
C HIS A 325 -6.50 6.56 -1.62
N THR A 326 -5.44 5.81 -1.91
CA THR A 326 -4.42 5.35 -0.95
C THR A 326 -3.72 6.47 -0.20
N TYR A 327 -3.76 7.70 -0.71
CA TYR A 327 -3.12 8.85 -0.05
C TYR A 327 -3.81 9.25 1.26
N ILE A 328 -5.06 8.80 1.50
CA ILE A 328 -5.74 9.03 2.79
C ILE A 328 -5.35 8.03 3.87
N LEU A 329 -4.60 6.96 3.54
CA LEU A 329 -4.24 5.91 4.49
C LEU A 329 -3.58 6.47 5.78
N PRO A 330 -2.65 7.46 5.73
CA PRO A 330 -2.09 8.07 6.94
C PRO A 330 -3.12 8.75 7.86
N ALA A 331 -4.26 9.20 7.31
CA ALA A 331 -5.32 9.84 8.08
C ALA A 331 -6.17 8.83 8.88
N THR A 332 -6.11 7.54 8.57
CA THR A 332 -6.84 6.49 9.31
C THR A 332 -6.41 6.40 10.78
N ILE A 333 -5.12 6.63 11.05
CA ILE A 333 -4.53 6.53 12.39
C ILE A 333 -5.05 7.62 13.35
N PRO A 334 -5.00 8.93 13.02
CA PRO A 334 -5.56 9.95 13.89
C PRO A 334 -7.08 9.82 14.05
N ILE A 335 -7.81 9.28 13.06
CA ILE A 335 -9.25 8.95 13.23
C ILE A 335 -9.43 7.93 14.35
N ALA A 336 -8.66 6.83 14.34
CA ALA A 336 -8.73 5.82 15.39
C ALA A 336 -8.33 6.40 16.77
N LEU A 337 -7.28 7.22 16.84
CA LEU A 337 -6.83 7.87 18.08
C LEU A 337 -7.85 8.86 18.64
N LEU A 338 -8.52 9.65 17.79
CA LEU A 338 -9.62 10.55 18.21
C LEU A 338 -10.81 9.75 18.74
N MET A 339 -11.18 8.66 18.05
CA MET A 339 -12.23 7.76 18.50
C MET A 339 -11.93 7.13 19.87
N ILE A 340 -10.67 6.74 20.11
CA ILE A 340 -10.21 6.21 21.40
C ILE A 340 -10.31 7.28 22.49
N HIS A 341 -9.81 8.49 22.21
CA HIS A 341 -9.84 9.60 23.16
C HIS A 341 -11.27 9.93 23.60
N TRP A 342 -12.23 9.97 22.68
CA TRP A 342 -13.64 10.23 23.00
C TRP A 342 -14.44 9.00 23.43
N TRP A 343 -13.85 7.79 23.42
CA TRP A 343 -14.59 6.54 23.56
C TRP A 343 -15.38 6.43 24.87
N LYS A 344 -14.84 6.95 25.98
CA LYS A 344 -15.52 6.90 27.29
C LYS A 344 -16.86 7.65 27.25
N ASN A 345 -16.89 8.76 26.52
CA ASN A 345 -17.98 9.73 26.49
C ASN A 345 -19.07 9.44 25.44
N TYR A 346 -18.87 8.44 24.57
CA TYR A 346 -19.91 8.03 23.62
C TYR A 346 -21.00 7.21 24.30
N GLU A 347 -22.27 7.56 24.08
CA GLU A 347 -23.41 6.81 24.63
C GLU A 347 -23.75 5.59 23.74
N LYS A 348 -23.79 5.79 22.42
CA LYS A 348 -24.25 4.78 21.45
C LYS A 348 -23.14 3.83 20.96
N LYS A 349 -22.27 3.36 21.85
CA LYS A 349 -21.09 2.52 21.51
C LYS A 349 -21.48 1.27 20.72
N LYS A 350 -22.53 0.56 21.15
CA LYS A 350 -23.01 -0.68 20.49
C LYS A 350 -23.41 -0.43 19.03
N LEU A 351 -24.13 0.67 18.76
CA LEU A 351 -24.53 1.02 17.41
C LEU A 351 -23.31 1.33 16.53
N MET A 352 -22.34 2.09 17.05
CA MET A 352 -21.10 2.40 16.32
C MET A 352 -20.33 1.13 15.94
N LEU A 353 -20.26 0.16 16.86
CA LEU A 353 -19.64 -1.13 16.59
C LEU A 353 -20.40 -1.92 15.51
N ILE A 354 -21.74 -1.99 15.58
CA ILE A 354 -22.56 -2.66 14.55
C ILE A 354 -22.34 -2.02 13.18
N VAL A 355 -22.41 -0.69 13.09
CA VAL A 355 -22.20 0.04 11.83
C VAL A 355 -20.79 -0.18 11.29
N GLY A 356 -19.77 -0.16 12.16
CA GLY A 356 -18.39 -0.49 11.79
C GLY A 356 -18.25 -1.90 11.19
N SER A 357 -18.98 -2.88 11.71
CA SER A 357 -18.91 -4.26 11.20
C SER A 357 -19.61 -4.50 9.87
N VAL A 358 -20.46 -3.59 9.39
CA VAL A 358 -21.21 -3.78 8.13
C VAL A 358 -20.25 -3.99 6.95
N PHE A 359 -19.25 -3.13 6.79
CA PHE A 359 -18.32 -3.21 5.67
C PHE A 359 -17.55 -4.54 5.61
N PRO A 360 -16.78 -4.96 6.63
CA PRO A 360 -16.05 -6.22 6.55
C PRO A 360 -16.99 -7.43 6.46
N ALA A 361 -18.17 -7.40 7.09
CA ALA A 361 -19.15 -8.47 6.93
C ALA A 361 -19.62 -8.60 5.47
N LEU A 362 -19.92 -7.48 4.80
CA LEU A 362 -20.28 -7.48 3.37
C LEU A 362 -19.12 -7.98 2.51
N VAL A 363 -17.88 -7.57 2.77
CA VAL A 363 -16.70 -8.06 2.04
C VAL A 363 -16.55 -9.58 2.18
N ILE A 364 -16.70 -10.10 3.40
CA ILE A 364 -16.66 -11.55 3.67
C ILE A 364 -17.77 -12.27 2.88
N LEU A 365 -19.01 -11.77 2.97
CA LEU A 365 -20.16 -12.37 2.27
C LEU A 365 -20.01 -12.34 0.75
N VAL A 366 -19.58 -11.21 0.19
CA VAL A 366 -19.35 -11.06 -1.26
C VAL A 366 -18.22 -11.98 -1.72
N PHE A 367 -17.13 -12.07 -0.96
CA PHE A 367 -16.01 -12.95 -1.29
C PHE A 367 -16.44 -14.42 -1.33
N PHE A 368 -17.08 -14.93 -0.26
CA PHE A 368 -17.54 -16.32 -0.24
C PHE A 368 -18.67 -16.59 -1.24
N GLY A 369 -19.58 -15.63 -1.44
CA GLY A 369 -20.61 -15.72 -2.47
C GLY A 369 -20.01 -15.83 -3.88
N ALA A 370 -19.03 -14.98 -4.22
CA ALA A 370 -18.33 -15.04 -5.49
C ALA A 370 -17.50 -16.32 -5.64
N PHE A 371 -16.85 -16.79 -4.56
CA PHE A 371 -16.13 -18.05 -4.53
C PHE A 371 -17.03 -19.24 -4.88
N LEU A 372 -18.23 -19.31 -4.28
CA LEU A 372 -19.21 -20.36 -4.55
C LEU A 372 -19.72 -20.40 -6.00
N THR A 373 -19.63 -19.29 -6.76
CA THR A 373 -20.01 -19.29 -8.18
C THR A 373 -19.01 -20.02 -9.09
N GLY A 374 -17.79 -20.30 -8.61
CA GLY A 374 -16.69 -20.79 -9.43
C GLY A 374 -16.12 -19.78 -10.45
N LYS A 375 -16.70 -18.57 -10.54
CA LYS A 375 -16.30 -17.54 -11.53
C LYS A 375 -15.34 -16.48 -10.98
N LEU A 376 -14.91 -16.60 -9.72
CA LEU A 376 -14.05 -15.61 -9.07
C LEU A 376 -12.76 -15.36 -9.89
N ASN A 377 -12.11 -16.43 -10.32
CA ASN A 377 -10.88 -16.40 -11.12
C ASN A 377 -11.06 -15.69 -12.47
N PHE A 378 -12.23 -15.87 -13.10
CA PHE A 378 -12.55 -15.26 -14.40
C PHE A 378 -12.60 -13.73 -14.33
N TYR A 379 -13.06 -13.16 -13.22
CA TYR A 379 -13.18 -11.69 -13.04
C TYR A 379 -11.93 -11.03 -12.46
N MET A 380 -10.97 -11.81 -11.96
CA MET A 380 -9.72 -11.29 -11.44
C MET A 380 -8.82 -10.80 -12.57
N ASN A 381 -8.34 -9.56 -12.46
CA ASN A 381 -7.40 -8.99 -13.42
C ASN A 381 -5.98 -9.53 -13.18
N SER A 382 -5.75 -10.79 -13.53
CA SER A 382 -4.47 -11.47 -13.37
C SER A 382 -4.33 -12.59 -14.40
N ASP A 383 -3.12 -12.80 -14.90
CA ASP A 383 -2.80 -13.88 -15.82
C ASP A 383 -2.45 -15.20 -15.11
N LYS A 384 -2.49 -15.26 -13.77
CA LYS A 384 -2.16 -16.44 -12.96
C LYS A 384 -2.75 -17.73 -13.54
N TYR A 385 -4.09 -17.78 -13.59
CA TYR A 385 -4.80 -18.99 -13.97
C TYR A 385 -4.70 -19.28 -15.46
N LEU A 386 -4.52 -18.25 -16.30
CA LEU A 386 -4.22 -18.45 -17.72
C LEU A 386 -2.89 -19.19 -17.92
N ILE A 387 -1.91 -18.98 -17.05
CA ILE A 387 -0.59 -19.62 -17.13
C ILE A 387 -0.60 -20.98 -16.42
N GLU A 388 -1.05 -21.04 -15.16
CA GLU A 388 -1.01 -22.25 -14.34
C GLU A 388 -1.86 -23.39 -14.93
N ASN A 389 -3.03 -23.08 -15.49
CA ASN A 389 -3.91 -24.10 -16.09
C ASN A 389 -3.28 -24.80 -17.30
N GLN A 390 -2.31 -24.16 -17.97
CA GLN A 390 -1.67 -24.72 -19.16
C GLN A 390 -0.41 -25.52 -18.85
N GLN A 391 0.08 -25.49 -17.60
CA GLN A 391 1.27 -26.22 -17.16
C GLN A 391 2.49 -26.02 -18.09
N ILE A 392 2.72 -24.77 -18.51
CA ILE A 392 3.77 -24.43 -19.49
C ILE A 392 5.15 -24.86 -18.96
N ASP A 393 5.77 -25.83 -19.62
CA ASP A 393 7.12 -26.30 -19.28
C ASP A 393 8.15 -25.51 -20.08
N PHE A 394 8.57 -24.38 -19.51
CA PHE A 394 9.58 -23.52 -20.11
C PHE A 394 10.97 -24.17 -20.27
N ASN A 395 11.17 -25.41 -19.79
CA ASN A 395 12.40 -26.17 -20.02
C ASN A 395 12.27 -27.14 -21.21
N LYS A 396 11.08 -27.29 -21.82
CA LYS A 396 10.81 -28.23 -22.91
C LYS A 396 10.25 -27.55 -24.17
N ASN A 397 11.05 -26.70 -24.83
CA ASN A 397 10.67 -26.04 -26.09
C ASN A 397 9.28 -25.37 -26.07
N GLU A 398 8.78 -24.99 -24.89
CA GLU A 398 7.56 -24.22 -24.72
C GLU A 398 7.92 -22.77 -24.38
N SER A 399 7.16 -21.82 -24.90
CA SER A 399 7.42 -20.40 -24.67
C SER A 399 6.13 -19.62 -24.55
N LEU A 400 6.15 -18.59 -23.69
CA LEU A 400 5.03 -17.69 -23.46
C LEU A 400 5.35 -16.30 -24.01
N TYR A 401 4.48 -15.83 -24.89
CA TYR A 401 4.62 -14.55 -25.58
C TYR A 401 3.43 -13.63 -25.34
N TYR A 402 3.69 -12.33 -25.43
CA TYR A 402 2.72 -11.25 -25.36
C TYR A 402 2.88 -10.31 -26.56
N TRP A 403 1.80 -9.70 -27.02
CA TRP A 403 1.86 -8.68 -28.07
C TRP A 403 2.30 -7.32 -27.55
N LYS A 404 3.49 -6.89 -27.96
CA LYS A 404 4.17 -5.61 -27.65
C LYS A 404 4.51 -5.37 -26.18
N ASP A 405 3.55 -5.56 -25.28
CA ASP A 405 3.69 -5.36 -23.84
C ASP A 405 3.21 -6.60 -23.09
N LYS A 406 4.05 -7.10 -22.19
CA LYS A 406 3.70 -8.15 -21.23
C LYS A 406 3.00 -7.57 -19.99
N SER A 407 2.10 -8.33 -19.39
CA SER A 407 1.48 -7.96 -18.11
C SER A 407 2.48 -8.17 -16.96
N TYR A 408 2.26 -7.53 -15.81
CA TYR A 408 3.14 -7.77 -14.66
C TYR A 408 2.79 -9.08 -13.95
N SER A 409 1.50 -9.47 -13.92
CA SER A 409 1.12 -10.79 -13.40
C SER A 409 1.72 -11.90 -14.27
N GLY A 410 1.70 -11.76 -15.60
CA GLY A 410 2.30 -12.72 -16.52
C GLY A 410 3.78 -12.93 -16.29
N GLN A 411 4.51 -11.85 -16.03
CA GLN A 411 5.93 -11.91 -15.65
C GLN A 411 6.13 -12.64 -14.32
N PHE A 412 5.35 -12.27 -13.30
CA PHE A 412 5.44 -12.89 -11.98
C PHE A 412 5.16 -14.40 -12.02
N TYR A 413 4.06 -14.80 -12.66
CA TYR A 413 3.62 -16.21 -12.70
C TYR A 413 4.37 -17.07 -13.72
N SER A 414 5.10 -16.47 -14.66
CA SER A 414 6.04 -17.18 -15.53
C SER A 414 7.46 -17.24 -14.97
N ASN A 415 7.70 -16.73 -13.75
CA ASN A 415 9.03 -16.55 -13.18
C ASN A 415 9.98 -15.80 -14.13
N GLY A 416 9.49 -14.72 -14.73
CA GLY A 416 10.26 -13.87 -15.63
C GLY A 416 10.44 -14.39 -17.04
N LYS A 417 9.88 -15.56 -17.38
CA LYS A 417 10.07 -16.21 -18.68
C LYS A 417 9.13 -15.70 -19.78
N ALA A 418 8.13 -14.88 -19.44
CA ALA A 418 7.26 -14.22 -20.41
C ALA A 418 8.04 -13.23 -21.30
N LYS A 419 7.90 -13.40 -22.62
CA LYS A 419 8.53 -12.58 -23.65
C LYS A 419 7.51 -11.71 -24.37
N THR A 420 8.00 -10.68 -25.07
CA THR A 420 7.18 -9.82 -25.93
C THR A 420 7.50 -10.08 -27.39
N ILE A 421 6.51 -9.93 -28.25
CA ILE A 421 6.65 -9.89 -29.71
C ILE A 421 6.44 -8.44 -30.13
N ALA A 422 7.46 -7.82 -30.69
CA ALA A 422 7.46 -6.40 -31.05
C ALA A 422 6.66 -6.12 -32.33
N ASP A 423 6.83 -6.98 -33.33
CA ASP A 423 6.25 -6.82 -34.67
C ASP A 423 5.94 -8.15 -35.36
N THR A 424 5.43 -8.07 -36.59
CA THR A 424 5.05 -9.23 -37.40
C THR A 424 6.26 -10.03 -37.88
N LYS A 425 7.43 -9.41 -38.07
CA LYS A 425 8.65 -10.15 -38.48
C LYS A 425 9.13 -11.07 -37.37
N GLU A 426 9.08 -10.59 -36.13
CA GLU A 426 9.38 -11.42 -34.96
C GLU A 426 8.35 -12.54 -34.80
N MET A 427 7.06 -12.25 -35.05
CA MET A 427 6.00 -13.27 -35.05
C MET A 427 6.29 -14.39 -36.04
N ASP A 428 6.68 -14.06 -37.28
CA ASP A 428 7.03 -15.06 -38.31
C ASP A 428 8.24 -15.91 -37.89
N SER A 429 9.28 -15.27 -37.35
CA SER A 429 10.47 -15.97 -36.85
C SER A 429 10.14 -16.95 -35.72
N ILE A 430 9.20 -16.59 -34.83
CA ILE A 430 8.82 -17.43 -33.70
C ILE A 430 7.97 -18.62 -34.18
N LEU A 431 7.03 -18.40 -35.11
CA LEU A 431 6.20 -19.48 -35.68
C LEU A 431 7.04 -20.57 -36.37
N ASN A 432 8.17 -20.18 -36.96
CA ASN A 432 9.12 -21.08 -37.62
C ASN A 432 10.07 -21.81 -36.67
N SER A 433 10.03 -21.52 -35.35
CA SER A 433 10.96 -22.10 -34.38
C SER A 433 10.69 -23.57 -34.01
N GLY A 434 9.55 -24.14 -34.43
CA GLY A 434 9.13 -25.50 -34.09
C GLY A 434 8.76 -25.70 -32.61
N ASN A 435 8.80 -24.64 -31.81
CA ASN A 435 8.42 -24.64 -30.40
C ASN A 435 6.90 -24.68 -30.22
N LYS A 436 6.46 -25.12 -29.04
CA LYS A 436 5.06 -24.99 -28.64
C LYS A 436 4.84 -23.59 -28.04
N LEU A 437 4.02 -22.80 -28.72
CA LEU A 437 3.94 -21.36 -28.50
C LEU A 437 2.63 -20.97 -27.82
N PHE A 438 2.74 -20.56 -26.57
CA PHE A 438 1.65 -19.95 -25.82
C PHE A 438 1.67 -18.44 -26.01
N PHE A 439 0.48 -17.87 -26.20
CA PHE A 439 0.34 -16.47 -26.51
C PHE A 439 -0.80 -15.86 -25.69
N ILE A 440 -0.47 -14.94 -24.79
CA ILE A 440 -1.47 -14.20 -24.01
C ILE A 440 -1.73 -12.85 -24.66
N LEU A 441 -3.01 -12.54 -24.84
CA LEU A 441 -3.45 -11.30 -25.45
C LEU A 441 -4.62 -10.69 -24.67
N SER A 442 -4.52 -9.39 -24.41
CA SER A 442 -5.66 -8.61 -23.91
C SER A 442 -6.76 -8.58 -24.96
N ASN A 443 -8.00 -8.86 -24.57
CA ASN A 443 -9.18 -8.89 -25.45
C ASN A 443 -9.32 -7.58 -26.26
N LYS A 444 -8.93 -6.43 -25.67
CA LYS A 444 -8.93 -5.12 -26.35
C LYS A 444 -7.89 -4.97 -27.47
N LYS A 445 -6.79 -5.72 -27.41
CA LYS A 445 -5.67 -5.69 -28.35
C LYS A 445 -5.80 -6.75 -29.45
N LYS A 446 -6.84 -7.59 -29.43
CA LYS A 446 -7.04 -8.64 -30.46
C LYS A 446 -7.09 -8.09 -31.88
N LYS A 447 -7.73 -6.92 -32.06
CA LYS A 447 -7.79 -6.20 -33.32
C LYS A 447 -6.45 -5.67 -33.84
N ASP A 448 -5.44 -5.58 -32.97
CA ASP A 448 -4.11 -5.07 -33.33
C ASP A 448 -3.23 -6.14 -33.98
N ILE A 449 -3.73 -7.39 -34.05
CA ILE A 449 -3.05 -8.52 -34.65
C ILE A 449 -3.62 -8.77 -36.05
N PRO A 450 -2.78 -8.88 -37.09
CA PRO A 450 -3.22 -9.22 -38.43
C PRO A 450 -4.06 -10.51 -38.49
N ALA A 451 -5.04 -10.54 -39.40
CA ALA A 451 -6.01 -11.64 -39.49
C ALA A 451 -5.35 -13.00 -39.78
N GLU A 452 -4.24 -13.01 -40.52
CA GLU A 452 -3.46 -14.22 -40.83
C GLU A 452 -2.94 -14.92 -39.57
N TYR A 453 -2.46 -14.17 -38.57
CA TYR A 453 -1.99 -14.74 -37.31
C TYR A 453 -3.14 -15.12 -36.39
N GLN A 454 -4.25 -14.37 -36.43
CA GLN A 454 -5.45 -14.75 -35.67
C GLN A 454 -6.00 -16.11 -36.12
N ALA A 455 -5.92 -16.44 -37.41
CA ALA A 455 -6.31 -17.74 -37.93
C ALA A 455 -5.43 -18.90 -37.39
N LYS A 456 -4.19 -18.61 -36.99
CA LYS A 456 -3.24 -19.57 -36.40
C LYS A 456 -3.41 -19.71 -34.87
N MET A 457 -4.28 -18.91 -34.23
CA MET A 457 -4.52 -18.93 -32.79
C MET A 457 -5.66 -19.88 -32.40
N THR A 458 -5.34 -20.88 -31.59
CA THR A 458 -6.35 -21.75 -30.96
C THR A 458 -6.57 -21.29 -29.52
N LEU A 459 -7.79 -20.88 -29.17
CA LEU A 459 -8.12 -20.45 -27.80
C LEU A 459 -7.99 -21.62 -26.83
N LEU A 460 -7.24 -21.44 -25.74
CA LEU A 460 -7.07 -22.43 -24.68
C LEU A 460 -7.89 -22.07 -23.44
N ASP A 461 -7.79 -20.81 -22.98
CA ASP A 461 -8.50 -20.31 -21.80
C ASP A 461 -8.69 -18.78 -21.89
N SER A 462 -9.59 -18.23 -21.08
CA SER A 462 -9.86 -16.79 -21.03
C SER A 462 -10.33 -16.32 -19.66
N ASN A 463 -9.95 -15.10 -19.32
CA ASN A 463 -10.54 -14.33 -18.24
C ASN A 463 -11.26 -13.10 -18.83
N TYR A 464 -11.82 -12.25 -17.97
CA TYR A 464 -12.56 -11.07 -18.40
C TYR A 464 -11.74 -10.10 -19.27
N LYS A 465 -10.42 -10.01 -19.08
CA LYS A 465 -9.55 -9.03 -19.77
C LYS A 465 -8.64 -9.63 -20.84
N SER A 466 -8.26 -10.89 -20.72
CA SER A 466 -7.23 -11.53 -21.53
C SER A 466 -7.62 -12.97 -21.89
N ALA A 467 -7.03 -13.48 -22.95
CA ALA A 467 -7.12 -14.88 -23.34
C ALA A 467 -5.72 -15.43 -23.65
N ILE A 468 -5.55 -16.73 -23.41
CA ILE A 468 -4.35 -17.48 -23.80
C ILE A 468 -4.67 -18.38 -24.99
N TYR A 469 -3.78 -18.35 -25.97
CA TYR A 469 -3.90 -19.06 -27.22
C TYR A 469 -2.69 -19.99 -27.42
N LEU A 470 -2.90 -21.11 -28.09
CA LEU A 470 -1.85 -21.91 -28.70
C LEU A 470 -1.67 -21.43 -30.15
N LEU A 471 -0.46 -21.04 -30.53
CA LEU A 471 -0.14 -20.76 -31.93
C LEU A 471 0.26 -22.06 -32.63
N LYS A 472 -0.37 -22.32 -33.77
CA LYS A 472 0.02 -23.43 -34.64
C LYS A 472 1.30 -23.05 -35.41
N PRO A 473 2.37 -23.86 -35.33
CA PRO A 473 3.53 -23.70 -36.22
C PRO A 473 3.11 -23.82 -37.69
N GLU A 474 3.95 -23.32 -38.60
CA GLU A 474 3.80 -23.55 -40.04
C GLU A 474 4.08 -25.00 -40.45
#